data_AF-A0A968XRN7-F1
#
_entry.id   AF-A0A968XRN7-F1
#
_cell.length_a   1.000
_cell.length_b   1.000
_cell.length_c   1.000
_cell.angle_alpha   90.00
_cell.angle_beta   90.00
_cell.angle_gamma   90.00
#
_symmetry.space_group_name_H-M   'P 1'
#
loop_
_entity.id
_entity.type
_entity.pdbx_description
1 polymer ?
#
loop_
_entity_poly.entity_id
_entity_poly.type
_entity_poly.pdbx_seq_one_letter_code
_entity_poly.pdbx_strand_id
1 'polypeptide(L)'
;MNNDPKEPRLLDHEADGIRELDNLLPRWWVWLFYITIVFSAVYLGYYHVFGKGDLQIAEYEKEWKRGEEIKAAAIAKFESSLSSLTVSTDEVVLAQGLGIYTTYCAPCHRPDGGGLWDRTCATTTGSTARTTWTPCASSSTASPRRAC
;
A
#
# COMPACT_ATOMS: atom_id res chain seq x y z
N MET A 1 -39.02 3.65 -42.66
CA MET A 1 -38.43 3.03 -41.46
C MET A 1 -39.49 2.13 -40.85
N ASN A 2 -39.42 0.83 -41.12
CA ASN A 2 -40.38 -0.14 -40.60
C ASN A 2 -40.02 -0.41 -39.14
N ASN A 3 -40.80 0.15 -38.22
CA ASN A 3 -40.69 -0.14 -36.79
C ASN A 3 -41.61 -1.31 -36.46
N ASP A 4 -41.28 -2.50 -36.96
CA ASP A 4 -41.88 -3.75 -36.48
C ASP A 4 -41.23 -4.09 -35.13
N PRO A 5 -42.00 -4.34 -34.05
CA PRO A 5 -41.45 -4.68 -32.72
C PRO A 5 -40.57 -5.95 -32.71
N LYS A 6 -40.58 -6.75 -33.79
CA LYS A 6 -39.92 -8.05 -33.86
C LYS A 6 -38.54 -8.04 -34.54
N GLU A 7 -38.10 -6.94 -35.14
CA GLU A 7 -36.77 -6.88 -35.77
C GLU A 7 -35.77 -6.04 -34.95
N PRO A 8 -34.54 -6.54 -34.69
CA PRO A 8 -33.52 -5.76 -34.01
C PRO A 8 -33.18 -4.53 -34.86
N ARG A 9 -33.23 -3.34 -34.25
CA ARG A 9 -32.80 -2.10 -34.91
C ARG A 9 -31.29 -2.16 -35.11
N LEU A 10 -30.85 -2.57 -36.29
CA LEU A 10 -29.45 -2.62 -36.67
C LEU A 10 -29.10 -1.36 -37.46
N LEU A 11 -27.91 -0.82 -37.21
CA LEU A 11 -27.38 0.26 -38.04
C LEU A 11 -27.02 -0.27 -39.44
N ASP A 12 -27.05 0.63 -40.41
CA ASP A 12 -26.89 0.31 -41.85
C ASP A 12 -25.41 0.17 -42.25
N HIS A 13 -24.48 0.50 -41.35
CA HIS A 13 -23.05 0.28 -41.53
C HIS A 13 -22.59 -1.03 -40.87
N GLU A 14 -21.73 -1.75 -41.57
CA GLU A 14 -21.04 -2.93 -41.05
C GLU A 14 -19.55 -2.63 -40.93
N ALA A 15 -18.98 -2.95 -39.77
CA ALA A 15 -17.55 -2.85 -39.51
C ALA A 15 -17.02 -4.27 -39.34
N ASP A 16 -16.25 -4.77 -40.33
CA ASP A 16 -15.57 -6.08 -40.26
C ASP A 16 -16.52 -7.24 -39.87
N GLY A 17 -17.69 -7.31 -40.51
CA GLY A 17 -18.71 -8.32 -40.24
C GLY A 17 -19.48 -8.15 -38.91
N ILE A 18 -19.19 -7.11 -38.12
CA ILE A 18 -19.92 -6.74 -36.91
C ILE A 18 -20.90 -5.62 -37.25
N ARG A 19 -22.15 -5.77 -36.79
CA ARG A 19 -23.21 -4.77 -36.91
C ARG A 19 -23.53 -4.18 -35.55
N GLU A 20 -23.73 -2.88 -35.51
CA GLU A 20 -24.08 -2.16 -34.29
C GLU A 20 -25.59 -2.19 -34.05
N LEU A 21 -25.97 -2.43 -32.79
CA LEU A 21 -27.37 -2.49 -32.35
C LEU A 21 -27.81 -1.12 -31.81
N ASP A 22 -28.83 -0.53 -32.43
CA ASP A 22 -29.48 0.70 -32.00
C ASP A 22 -30.49 0.39 -30.87
N ASN A 23 -29.93 0.11 -29.68
CA ASN A 23 -30.68 -0.09 -28.46
C ASN A 23 -30.74 1.19 -27.63
N LEU A 24 -31.88 1.43 -26.98
CA LEU A 24 -31.99 2.48 -25.97
C LEU A 24 -31.10 2.12 -24.77
N LEU A 25 -30.40 3.11 -24.24
CA LEU A 25 -29.57 2.90 -23.06
C LEU A 25 -30.46 2.41 -21.89
N PRO A 26 -30.00 1.42 -21.09
CA PRO A 26 -30.75 0.95 -19.95
C PRO A 26 -31.09 2.12 -19.01
N ARG A 27 -32.37 2.22 -18.61
CA ARG A 27 -32.85 3.35 -17.79
C ARG A 27 -32.05 3.53 -16.50
N TRP A 28 -31.64 2.42 -15.85
CA TRP A 28 -30.84 2.46 -14.63
C TRP A 28 -29.45 3.07 -14.85
N TRP A 29 -28.84 2.85 -16.02
CA TRP A 29 -27.53 3.42 -16.38
C TRP A 29 -27.63 4.94 -16.52
N VAL A 30 -28.68 5.42 -17.18
CA VAL A 30 -28.95 6.86 -17.33
C VAL A 30 -29.20 7.51 -15.97
N TRP A 31 -29.92 6.86 -15.06
CA TRP A 31 -30.09 7.34 -13.69
C TRP A 31 -28.76 7.46 -12.95
N LEU A 32 -27.87 6.46 -13.04
CA LEU A 32 -26.53 6.56 -12.44
C LEU A 32 -25.73 7.72 -13.01
N PHE A 33 -25.79 7.94 -14.32
CA PHE A 33 -25.13 9.09 -14.95
C PHE A 33 -25.65 10.43 -14.41
N TYR A 34 -26.96 10.57 -14.19
CA TYR A 34 -27.50 11.79 -13.57
C TYR A 34 -27.14 11.91 -12.08
N ILE A 35 -27.08 10.81 -11.34
CA ILE A 35 -26.67 10.82 -9.93
C ILE A 35 -25.24 11.32 -9.78
N THR A 36 -24.30 10.89 -10.63
CA THR A 36 -22.90 11.35 -10.53
C THR A 36 -22.76 12.84 -10.85
N ILE A 37 -23.56 13.37 -11.78
CA ILE A 37 -23.62 14.80 -12.08
C ILE A 37 -24.12 15.58 -10.85
N VAL A 38 -25.22 15.14 -10.24
CA VAL A 38 -25.78 15.80 -9.05
C VAL A 38 -24.80 15.71 -7.88
N PHE A 39 -24.19 14.55 -7.66
CA PHE A 39 -23.17 14.34 -6.62
C PHE A 39 -21.98 15.29 -6.81
N SER A 40 -21.48 15.43 -8.04
CA SER A 40 -20.39 16.35 -8.36
C SER A 40 -20.74 17.81 -8.04
N ALA A 41 -21.95 18.25 -8.43
CA ALA A 41 -22.42 19.60 -8.14
C ALA A 41 -22.54 19.86 -6.63
N VAL A 42 -23.07 18.89 -5.86
CA VAL A 42 -23.17 18.97 -4.40
C VAL A 42 -21.78 18.98 -3.75
N TYR A 43 -20.86 18.12 -4.21
CA TYR A 43 -19.49 18.05 -3.69
C TYR A 43 -18.76 19.37 -3.90
N LEU A 44 -18.80 19.92 -5.11
CA LEU A 44 -18.19 21.21 -5.42
C LEU A 44 -18.80 22.33 -4.56
N GLY A 45 -20.13 22.37 -4.47
CA GLY A 45 -20.84 23.34 -3.63
C GLY A 45 -20.39 23.24 -2.17
N TYR A 46 -20.39 22.05 -1.59
CA TYR A 46 -20.09 21.84 -0.17
C TYR A 46 -18.63 22.13 0.20
N TYR A 47 -17.68 21.57 -0.54
CA TYR A 47 -16.25 21.69 -0.23
C TYR A 47 -15.62 22.99 -0.74
N HIS A 48 -15.93 23.41 -1.97
CA HIS A 48 -15.22 24.54 -2.59
C HIS A 48 -15.98 25.88 -2.52
N VAL A 49 -17.32 25.87 -2.56
CA VAL A 49 -18.12 27.11 -2.58
C VAL A 49 -18.53 27.55 -1.18
N PHE A 50 -19.13 26.66 -0.41
CA PHE A 50 -19.64 26.97 0.94
C PHE A 50 -18.59 26.79 2.03
N GLY A 51 -17.45 26.14 1.73
CA GLY A 51 -16.34 25.96 2.67
C GLY A 51 -16.72 25.22 3.97
N LYS A 52 -17.76 24.37 3.93
CA LYS A 52 -18.24 23.65 5.12
C LYS A 52 -17.50 22.34 5.36
N GLY A 53 -16.87 21.78 4.34
CA GLY A 53 -16.04 20.57 4.45
C GLY A 53 -14.56 20.92 4.59
N ASP A 54 -13.88 20.23 5.50
CA ASP A 54 -12.42 20.30 5.60
C ASP A 54 -11.80 19.75 4.31
N LEU A 55 -10.99 20.57 3.62
CA LEU A 55 -10.15 20.09 2.52
C LEU A 55 -8.98 19.29 3.10
N GLN A 56 -8.27 18.58 2.22
CA GLN A 56 -7.19 17.65 2.57
C GLN A 56 -6.17 18.24 3.56
N ILE A 57 -5.77 19.51 3.39
CA ILE A 57 -4.79 20.16 4.28
C ILE A 57 -5.39 20.47 5.64
N ALA A 58 -6.62 20.97 5.70
CA ALA A 58 -7.30 21.29 6.95
C ALA A 58 -7.55 20.02 7.79
N GLU A 59 -8.00 18.94 7.14
CA GLU A 59 -8.18 17.65 7.80
C GLU A 59 -6.83 17.05 8.23
N TYR A 60 -5.78 17.16 7.41
CA TYR A 60 -4.43 16.74 7.79
C TYR A 60 -3.92 17.49 9.02
N GLU A 61 -4.07 18.81 9.09
CA GLU A 61 -3.62 19.60 10.24
C GLU A 61 -4.35 19.23 11.53
N LYS A 62 -5.63 18.90 11.42
CA LYS A 62 -6.47 18.45 12.54
C LYS A 62 -6.05 17.07 13.04
N GLU A 63 -5.83 16.12 12.14
CA GLU A 63 -5.31 14.78 12.48
C GLU A 63 -3.87 14.86 12.99
N TRP A 64 -3.04 15.76 12.44
CA TRP A 64 -1.69 16.01 12.92
C TRP A 64 -1.68 16.53 14.35
N LYS A 65 -2.53 17.51 14.68
CA LYS A 65 -2.67 18.03 16.06
C LYS A 65 -3.06 16.91 17.02
N ARG A 66 -4.05 16.08 16.64
CA ARG A 66 -4.46 14.92 17.44
C ARG A 66 -3.34 13.89 17.61
N GLY A 67 -2.57 13.63 16.56
CA GLY A 67 -1.42 12.74 16.60
C GLY A 67 -0.27 13.27 17.47
N GLU A 68 -0.01 14.58 17.41
CA GLU A 68 1.03 15.23 18.20
C GLU A 68 0.69 15.19 19.69
N GLU A 69 -0.57 15.35 20.09
CA GLU A 69 -1.00 15.18 21.49
C GLU A 69 -0.69 13.77 22.02
N ILE A 70 -0.98 12.72 21.22
CA ILE A 70 -0.72 11.33 21.59
C ILE A 70 0.80 11.05 21.64
N LYS A 71 1.52 11.51 20.63
CA LYS A 71 2.97 11.33 20.51
C LYS A 71 3.71 12.07 21.61
N ALA A 72 3.35 13.31 21.91
CA ALA A 72 3.96 14.11 22.97
C ALA A 72 3.81 13.42 24.34
N ALA A 73 2.64 12.85 24.63
CA ALA A 73 2.42 12.09 25.86
C ALA A 73 3.28 10.81 25.93
N ALA A 74 3.50 10.12 24.81
CA ALA A 74 4.35 8.94 24.73
C ALA A 74 5.85 9.29 24.85
N ILE A 75 6.30 10.34 24.16
CA ILE A 75 7.69 10.82 24.18
C ILE A 75 8.04 11.35 25.56
N ALA A 76 7.18 12.14 26.21
CA ALA A 76 7.45 12.65 27.56
C ALA A 76 7.67 11.50 28.57
N LYS A 77 6.88 10.41 28.48
CA LYS A 77 7.09 9.20 29.29
C LYS A 77 8.42 8.54 28.97
N PHE A 78 8.75 8.40 27.68
CA PHE A 78 10.03 7.83 27.25
C PHE A 78 11.22 8.66 27.73
N GLU A 79 11.21 9.99 27.53
CA GLU A 79 12.27 10.92 27.94
C GLU A 79 12.52 10.89 29.44
N SER A 80 11.47 10.85 30.25
CA SER A 80 11.61 10.72 31.71
C SER A 80 12.27 9.42 32.16
N SER A 81 12.28 8.39 31.30
CA SER A 81 12.84 7.07 31.58
C SER A 81 14.19 6.81 30.88
N LEU A 82 14.68 7.76 30.06
CA LEU A 82 15.90 7.60 29.26
C LEU A 82 17.17 7.41 30.10
N SER A 83 17.28 8.14 31.22
CA SER A 83 18.47 8.09 32.09
C SER A 83 18.56 6.79 32.91
N SER A 84 17.46 6.05 33.03
CA SER A 84 17.38 4.77 33.74
C SER A 84 17.16 3.58 32.81
N LEU A 85 17.37 3.76 31.49
CA LEU A 85 16.96 2.78 30.51
C LEU A 85 17.87 1.54 30.53
N THR A 86 17.34 0.44 31.04
CA THR A 86 17.93 -0.90 30.94
C THR A 86 17.29 -1.67 29.80
N VAL A 87 18.01 -2.62 29.21
CA VAL A 87 17.46 -3.52 28.18
C VAL A 87 16.25 -4.25 28.76
N SER A 88 15.09 -4.14 28.09
CA SER A 88 13.88 -4.85 28.52
C SER A 88 14.03 -6.35 28.26
N THR A 89 13.60 -7.17 29.22
CA THR A 89 13.52 -8.62 29.09
C THR A 89 12.09 -9.14 28.92
N ASP A 90 11.11 -8.22 28.86
CA ASP A 90 9.70 -8.57 28.63
C ASP A 90 9.49 -9.01 27.18
N GLU A 91 9.00 -10.23 27.01
CA GLU A 91 8.72 -10.84 25.71
C GLU A 91 7.73 -10.01 24.87
N VAL A 92 6.75 -9.37 25.50
CA VAL A 92 5.76 -8.55 24.80
C VAL A 92 6.41 -7.29 24.21
N VAL A 93 7.30 -6.65 24.98
CA VAL A 93 8.05 -5.46 24.55
C VAL A 93 9.06 -5.82 23.47
N LEU A 94 9.75 -6.97 23.61
CA LEU A 94 10.69 -7.46 22.61
C LEU A 94 10.00 -7.87 21.30
N ALA A 95 8.83 -8.48 21.37
CA ALA A 95 8.04 -8.82 20.18
C ALA A 95 7.56 -7.56 19.43
N GLN A 96 7.09 -6.54 20.15
CA GLN A 96 6.74 -5.25 19.56
C GLN A 96 7.97 -4.55 18.94
N GLY A 97 9.09 -4.55 19.66
CA GLY A 97 10.37 -4.00 19.18
C GLY A 97 10.89 -4.71 17.94
N LEU A 98 10.77 -6.04 17.87
CA LEU A 98 11.12 -6.83 16.68
C LEU A 98 10.24 -6.46 15.48
N GLY A 99 8.94 -6.22 15.69
CA GLY A 99 8.03 -5.72 14.64
C GLY A 99 8.46 -4.36 14.07
N ILE A 100 8.82 -3.41 14.94
CA ILE A 100 9.36 -2.10 14.53
C ILE A 100 10.69 -2.28 13.79
N TYR A 101 11.59 -3.10 14.32
CA TYR A 101 12.91 -3.35 13.75
C TYR A 101 12.81 -3.96 12.34
N THR A 102 11.98 -4.98 12.17
CA THR A 102 11.76 -5.64 10.87
C THR A 102 11.15 -4.71 9.83
N THR A 103 10.27 -3.79 10.25
CA THR A 103 9.60 -2.85 9.35
C THR A 103 10.53 -1.71 8.91
N TYR A 104 11.27 -1.10 9.83
CA TYR A 104 11.99 0.16 9.57
C TYR A 104 13.51 0.03 9.52
N CYS A 105 14.09 -0.97 10.20
CA CYS A 105 15.55 -1.07 10.38
C CYS A 105 16.17 -2.21 9.55
N ALA A 106 15.49 -3.34 9.43
CA ALA A 106 15.96 -4.53 8.71
C ALA A 106 16.32 -4.30 7.22
N PRO A 107 15.71 -3.35 6.48
CA PRO A 107 16.16 -3.05 5.11
C PRO A 107 17.65 -2.65 5.03
N CYS A 108 18.17 -1.99 6.08
CA CYS A 108 19.57 -1.55 6.16
C CYS A 108 20.42 -2.41 7.11
N HIS A 109 19.80 -3.03 8.12
CA HIS A 109 20.50 -3.76 9.19
C HIS A 109 20.28 -5.27 9.17
N ARG A 110 19.57 -5.79 8.16
CA ARG A 110 19.10 -7.18 8.02
C ARG A 110 18.15 -7.62 9.14
N PRO A 111 17.33 -8.66 8.93
CA PRO A 111 16.42 -9.18 9.96
C PRO A 111 17.12 -9.67 11.24
N ASP A 112 18.39 -10.07 11.12
CA ASP A 112 19.23 -10.58 12.21
C ASP A 112 20.10 -9.51 12.90
N GLY A 113 20.09 -8.25 12.44
CA GLY A 113 20.95 -7.19 13.01
C GLY A 113 22.40 -7.21 12.55
N GLY A 114 22.77 -8.12 11.64
CA GLY A 114 24.16 -8.32 11.21
C GLY A 114 24.74 -7.23 10.31
N GLY A 115 23.91 -6.32 9.78
CA GLY A 115 24.35 -5.27 8.86
C GLY A 115 24.72 -5.78 7.46
N LEU A 116 24.76 -4.88 6.48
CA LEU A 116 24.87 -5.23 5.06
C LEU A 116 26.29 -5.53 4.54
N TRP A 117 27.28 -5.78 5.41
CA TRP A 117 28.68 -5.91 4.96
C TRP A 117 29.29 -7.31 5.06
N ASP A 118 28.53 -8.36 5.40
CA ASP A 118 29.01 -9.73 5.26
C ASP A 118 28.45 -10.44 4.01
N ARG A 119 29.35 -10.73 3.06
CA ARG A 119 29.16 -11.62 1.90
C ARG A 119 29.14 -13.09 2.34
N THR A 120 28.26 -13.46 3.26
CA THR A 120 28.00 -14.88 3.56
C THR A 120 26.76 -15.31 2.79
N CYS A 121 26.98 -15.94 1.64
CA CYS A 121 25.95 -16.71 0.96
C CYS A 121 25.59 -17.91 1.84
N ALA A 122 24.44 -17.85 2.52
CA ALA A 122 23.89 -19.00 3.22
C ALA A 122 23.60 -20.10 2.18
N THR A 123 24.46 -21.11 2.11
CA THR A 123 24.22 -22.28 1.26
C THR A 123 23.54 -23.33 2.12
N THR A 124 22.21 -23.38 2.10
CA THR A 124 21.45 -24.48 2.69
C THR A 124 21.66 -25.73 1.85
N THR A 125 22.64 -26.54 2.21
CA THR A 125 22.76 -27.92 1.70
C THR A 125 22.42 -28.89 2.83
N GLY A 126 21.17 -29.36 2.84
CA GLY A 126 20.79 -30.67 3.40
C GLY A 126 20.69 -30.83 4.92
N SER A 127 19.44 -30.92 5.40
CA SER A 127 18.89 -31.83 6.43
C SER A 127 19.51 -32.00 7.84
N THR A 128 20.64 -31.41 8.21
CA THR A 128 21.08 -31.47 9.61
C THR A 128 21.58 -30.11 10.09
N ALA A 129 20.93 -29.61 11.15
CA ALA A 129 21.15 -28.31 11.76
C ALA A 129 22.58 -28.15 12.30
N ARG A 130 23.50 -27.72 11.44
CA ARG A 130 24.81 -27.19 11.86
C ARG A 130 25.23 -26.08 10.91
N THR A 131 24.95 -24.85 11.31
CA THR A 131 25.36 -23.63 10.61
C THR A 131 26.87 -23.43 10.78
N THR A 132 27.67 -23.94 9.85
CA THR A 132 29.09 -23.56 9.77
C THR A 132 29.24 -22.40 8.80
N TRP A 133 29.77 -21.28 9.30
CA TRP A 133 30.09 -20.08 8.53
C TRP A 133 31.40 -20.31 7.77
N THR A 134 31.31 -20.66 6.49
CA THR A 134 32.49 -20.67 5.62
C THR A 134 32.55 -19.32 4.88
N PRO A 135 33.67 -18.57 4.95
CA PRO A 135 33.81 -17.34 4.18
C PRO A 135 33.76 -17.66 2.69
N CYS A 136 33.00 -16.89 1.92
CA CYS A 136 32.99 -16.97 0.46
C CYS A 136 34.39 -16.66 -0.07
N ALA A 137 35.11 -17.71 -0.50
CA ALA A 137 36.39 -17.55 -1.18
C ALA A 137 36.18 -16.76 -2.48
N SER A 138 36.99 -15.71 -2.65
CA SER A 138 37.09 -14.91 -3.86
C SER A 138 37.72 -15.73 -4.99
N SER A 139 36.96 -16.61 -5.65
CA SER A 139 37.43 -17.29 -6.85
C SER A 139 36.69 -16.78 -8.09
N SER A 140 37.48 -16.18 -8.98
CA SER A 140 37.19 -15.37 -10.17
C SER A 140 36.53 -16.09 -11.35
N THR A 141 35.74 -17.14 -11.14
CA THR A 141 35.03 -17.83 -12.22
C THR A 141 33.52 -17.64 -12.10
N ALA A 142 33.06 -16.56 -12.75
CA ALA A 142 31.65 -16.27 -12.94
C ALA A 142 30.96 -17.43 -13.66
N SER A 143 29.96 -18.03 -13.00
CA SER A 143 28.88 -18.75 -13.66
C SER A 143 27.58 -17.96 -13.43
N PRO A 144 26.96 -17.41 -14.49
CA PRO A 144 25.81 -16.55 -14.35
C PRO A 144 24.56 -17.42 -14.35
N ARG A 145 24.24 -18.02 -13.20
CA ARG A 145 22.92 -18.63 -12.93
C ARG A 145 22.88 -19.20 -11.52
N ARG A 146 22.88 -18.33 -10.52
CA ARG A 146 22.13 -18.58 -9.28
C ARG A 146 21.32 -17.33 -9.03
N ALA A 147 20.05 -17.45 -9.42
CA ALA A 147 19.02 -16.51 -9.07
C ALA A 147 18.97 -16.42 -7.54
N CYS A 148 19.22 -15.21 -7.04
CA CYS A 148 18.40 -14.68 -5.97
C CYS A 148 17.07 -14.22 -6.58
#